data_AF-A0A6S7FPB8-F1
#
_entry.id   AF-A0A6S7FPB8-F1
#
_cell.length_a   1.000
_cell.length_b   1.000
_cell.length_c   1.000
_cell.angle_alpha   90.00
_cell.angle_beta   90.00
_cell.angle_gamma   90.00
#
_symmetry.space_group_name_H-M   'P 1'
#
loop_
_entity.id
_entity.type
_entity.pdbx_description
1 polymer ?
#
loop_
_entity_poly.entity_id
_entity_poly.type
_entity_poly.pdbx_seq_one_letter_code
_entity_poly.pdbx_strand_id
1 'polypeptide(L)'
;MRNIKTADGQQAFSQEEWLAKVQIKGFFFHLATVQRKRMTGESSAGAHPEDEGDEELLQDELARLEKKKWEEQVALKHPIQYEDHDICSLSKAGALMQFTVKELTAVCDYFELLCKSGDRKSALIGHINNMVKECGC
;
A
#
# COMPACT_ATOMS: atom_id res chain seq x y z
N MET A 1 27.13 0.16 -1.85
CA MET A 1 26.27 -0.80 -2.61
C MET A 1 25.34 -0.14 -3.62
N ARG A 2 24.90 1.12 -3.46
CA ARG A 2 23.91 1.75 -4.37
C ARG A 2 24.34 1.95 -5.83
N ASN A 3 25.65 1.90 -6.13
CA ASN A 3 26.18 2.10 -7.48
C ASN A 3 26.87 0.84 -8.03
N ILE A 4 26.52 -0.35 -7.53
CA ILE A 4 27.05 -1.60 -8.07
C ILE A 4 26.46 -1.81 -9.46
N LYS A 5 27.33 -2.08 -10.42
CA LYS A 5 26.97 -2.38 -11.80
C LYS A 5 27.31 -3.82 -12.13
N THR A 6 26.49 -4.46 -12.96
CA THR A 6 26.80 -5.75 -13.57
C THR A 6 27.94 -5.61 -14.59
N ALA A 7 28.47 -6.73 -15.07
CA ALA A 7 29.55 -6.74 -16.07
C ALA A 7 29.19 -5.95 -17.35
N ASP A 8 27.89 -5.85 -17.66
CA ASP A 8 27.33 -5.12 -18.81
C ASP A 8 27.10 -3.62 -18.52
N GLY A 9 27.50 -3.13 -17.34
CA GLY A 9 27.41 -1.72 -16.96
C GLY A 9 26.02 -1.25 -16.50
N GLN A 10 25.03 -2.16 -16.44
CA GLN A 10 23.70 -1.89 -15.90
C GLN A 10 23.72 -1.90 -14.37
N GLN A 11 22.78 -1.17 -13.74
CA GLN A 11 22.65 -1.18 -12.28
C GLN A 11 22.24 -2.58 -11.81
N ALA A 12 22.94 -3.12 -10.81
CA ALA A 12 22.72 -4.51 -10.38
C ALA A 12 21.42 -4.72 -9.58
N PHE A 13 20.81 -3.64 -9.08
CA PHE A 13 19.57 -3.69 -8.30
C PHE A 13 18.71 -2.47 -8.62
N SER A 14 17.42 -2.69 -8.87
CA SER A 14 16.43 -1.61 -8.96
C SER A 14 16.16 -0.99 -7.58
N GLN A 15 15.55 0.20 -7.55
CA GLN A 15 15.28 0.89 -6.28
C GLN A 15 14.32 0.11 -5.38
N GLU A 16 13.42 -0.67 -5.98
CA GLU A 16 12.44 -1.53 -5.31
C GLU A 16 13.09 -2.79 -4.71
N GLU A 17 14.24 -3.21 -5.26
CA GLU A 17 15.06 -4.32 -4.77
C GLU A 17 16.01 -3.91 -3.64
N TRP A 18 16.07 -2.62 -3.30
CA TRP A 18 16.91 -2.15 -2.20
C TRP A 18 16.32 -2.57 -0.86
N LEU A 19 17.14 -3.25 -0.06
CA LEU A 19 16.78 -3.53 1.32
C LEU A 19 16.47 -2.23 2.06
N ALA A 20 15.31 -2.20 2.71
CA ALA A 20 14.92 -1.09 3.57
C ALA A 20 15.95 -0.91 4.69
N LYS A 21 16.13 0.31 5.19
CA LYS A 21 17.05 0.60 6.30
C LYS A 21 16.85 -0.35 7.48
N VAL A 22 15.60 -0.76 7.73
CA VAL A 22 15.19 -1.72 8.76
C VAL A 22 15.78 -3.11 8.51
N GLN A 23 15.71 -3.62 7.28
CA GLN A 23 16.26 -4.94 6.92
C GLN A 23 17.79 -4.96 7.06
N ILE A 24 18.45 -3.86 6.69
CA ILE A 24 19.89 -3.70 6.81
C ILE A 24 20.29 -3.67 8.30
N LYS A 25 19.65 -2.83 9.12
CA LYS A 25 19.94 -2.72 10.56
C LYS A 25 19.68 -4.04 11.29
N GLY A 26 18.53 -4.67 11.08
CA GLY A 26 18.19 -5.96 11.71
C GLY A 26 19.17 -7.07 11.36
N PHE A 27 19.62 -7.12 10.10
CA PHE A 27 20.64 -8.07 9.66
C PHE A 27 21.98 -7.87 10.40
N PHE A 28 22.50 -6.63 10.46
CA PHE A 28 23.77 -6.37 11.14
C PHE A 28 23.68 -6.49 12.67
N PHE A 29 22.54 -6.15 13.27
CA PHE A 29 22.30 -6.37 14.70
C PHE A 29 22.29 -7.87 15.03
N HIS A 30 21.61 -8.68 14.20
CA HIS A 30 21.60 -10.13 14.37
C HIS A 30 23.01 -10.72 14.21
N LEU A 31 23.76 -10.29 13.20
CA LEU A 31 25.16 -10.70 13.01
C LEU A 31 26.04 -10.34 14.21
N ALA A 32 25.94 -9.11 14.71
CA ALA A 32 26.69 -8.66 15.88
C ALA A 32 26.31 -9.44 17.14
N THR A 33 25.04 -9.77 17.30
CA THR A 33 24.54 -10.56 18.43
C THR A 33 25.01 -12.02 18.35
N VAL A 34 24.96 -12.64 17.17
CA VAL A 34 25.50 -13.98 16.94
C VAL A 34 27.02 -14.01 17.16
N GLN A 35 27.74 -12.99 16.69
CA GLN A 35 29.19 -12.88 16.87
C GLN A 35 29.56 -12.72 18.35
N ARG A 36 28.86 -11.87 19.11
CA ARG A 36 29.04 -11.74 20.56
C ARG A 36 28.77 -13.06 21.29
N LYS A 37 27.68 -13.76 20.97
CA LYS A 37 27.37 -15.08 21.54
C LYS A 37 28.48 -16.11 21.29
N ARG A 38 29.13 -16.07 20.11
CA ARG A 38 30.26 -16.95 19.78
C ARG A 38 31.55 -16.58 20.51
N MET A 39 31.77 -15.29 20.78
CA MET A 39 32.99 -14.80 21.44
C MET A 39 32.96 -14.93 22.97
N THR A 40 31.80 -14.77 23.60
CA THR A 40 31.73 -14.70 25.07
C THR A 40 31.36 -16.01 25.76
N GLY A 41 31.04 -17.09 25.03
CA GLY A 41 30.81 -18.42 25.61
C GLY A 41 29.99 -18.39 26.91
N GLU A 42 28.71 -18.05 26.80
CA GLU A 42 27.70 -17.93 27.88
C GLU A 42 27.44 -16.51 28.42
N SER A 43 26.16 -16.13 28.31
CA SER A 43 25.41 -15.10 29.04
C SER A 43 26.14 -13.84 29.54
N SER A 44 26.06 -12.77 28.75
CA SER A 44 26.09 -11.41 29.30
C SER A 44 24.87 -10.64 28.79
N ALA A 45 23.85 -10.59 29.64
CA ALA A 45 22.88 -9.52 29.66
C ALA A 45 23.65 -8.24 30.08
N GLY A 46 23.85 -7.33 29.15
CA GLY A 46 24.55 -6.08 29.37
C GLY A 46 24.01 -5.02 28.42
N ALA A 47 23.18 -4.15 28.97
CA ALA A 47 22.41 -3.10 28.32
C ALA A 47 23.26 -2.17 27.43
N HIS A 48 22.70 -1.75 26.30
CA HIS A 48 23.16 -0.59 25.54
C HIS A 48 22.27 0.62 25.92
N PRO A 49 22.79 1.73 26.48
CA PRO A 49 21.96 2.85 26.97
C PRO A 49 21.55 3.88 25.90
N GLU A 50 21.50 3.52 24.61
CA GLU A 50 21.13 4.45 23.52
C GLU A 50 20.03 3.90 22.60
N ASP A 51 19.36 2.82 23.03
CA ASP A 51 18.51 1.97 22.18
C ASP A 51 17.01 2.31 22.25
N GLU A 52 16.51 2.88 23.36
CA GLU A 52 15.05 3.08 23.56
C GLU A 52 14.43 4.04 22.53
N GLY A 53 15.11 5.13 22.19
CA GLY A 53 14.61 6.12 21.22
C GLY A 53 14.74 5.66 19.75
N ASP A 54 15.71 4.79 19.45
CA ASP A 54 15.88 4.24 18.09
C ASP A 54 14.94 3.04 17.89
N GLU A 55 14.65 2.24 18.93
CA GLU A 55 13.66 1.14 18.90
C GLU A 55 12.22 1.65 18.74
N GLU A 56 11.83 2.72 19.42
CA GLU A 56 10.51 3.36 19.27
C GLU A 56 10.30 3.92 17.85
N LEU A 57 11.30 4.62 17.31
CA LEU A 57 11.30 5.10 15.91
C LEU A 57 11.21 3.96 14.89
N LEU A 58 11.81 2.81 15.20
CA LEU A 58 11.77 1.62 14.34
C LEU A 58 10.40 0.93 14.38
N GLN A 59 9.77 0.84 15.54
CA GLN A 59 8.41 0.32 15.67
C GLN A 59 7.39 1.20 14.94
N ASP A 60 7.54 2.53 15.02
CA ASP A 60 6.66 3.47 14.30
C ASP A 60 6.79 3.31 12.77
N GLU A 61 8.01 3.19 12.24
CA GLU A 61 8.19 2.98 10.79
C GLU A 61 7.67 1.61 10.33
N LEU A 62 7.81 0.55 11.14
CA LEU A 62 7.22 -0.76 10.85
C LEU A 62 5.68 -0.69 10.84
N ALA A 63 5.09 -0.06 11.85
CA ALA A 63 3.64 0.15 11.92
C ALA A 63 3.15 0.97 10.73
N ARG A 64 3.92 1.99 10.29
CA ARG A 64 3.62 2.78 9.11
C ARG A 64 3.67 1.96 7.82
N LEU A 65 4.67 1.10 7.66
CA LEU A 65 4.81 0.23 6.49
C LEU A 65 3.72 -0.85 6.46
N GLU A 66 3.38 -1.44 7.59
CA GLU A 66 2.27 -2.40 7.71
C GLU A 66 0.93 -1.75 7.41
N LYS A 67 0.68 -0.55 7.95
CA LYS A 67 -0.50 0.25 7.63
C LYS A 67 -0.58 0.56 6.13
N LYS A 68 0.52 1.01 5.52
CA LYS A 68 0.57 1.31 4.08
C LYS A 68 0.29 0.05 3.24
N LYS A 69 0.88 -1.09 3.62
CA LYS A 69 0.65 -2.37 2.94
C LYS A 69 -0.81 -2.83 3.07
N TRP A 70 -1.42 -2.63 4.24
CA TRP A 70 -2.84 -2.91 4.45
C TRP A 70 -3.72 -1.98 3.62
N GLU A 71 -3.43 -0.68 3.61
CA GLU A 71 -4.11 0.32 2.77
C GLU A 71 -4.00 -0.06 1.29
N GLU A 72 -2.84 -0.50 0.80
CA GLU A 72 -2.67 -0.99 -0.58
C GLU A 72 -3.45 -2.28 -0.89
N GLN A 73 -3.73 -3.11 0.11
CA GLN A 73 -4.50 -4.35 -0.05
C GLN A 73 -6.01 -4.13 -0.03
N VAL A 74 -6.48 -3.15 0.76
CA VAL A 74 -7.90 -2.86 0.97
C VAL A 74 -8.39 -1.71 0.08
N ALA A 75 -7.49 -0.84 -0.38
CA ALA A 75 -7.86 0.25 -1.28
C ALA A 75 -8.38 -0.31 -2.62
N LEU A 76 -9.38 0.39 -3.15
CA LEU A 76 -9.85 0.19 -4.52
C LEU A 76 -8.65 0.33 -5.47
N LYS A 77 -8.31 -0.77 -6.17
CA LYS A 77 -7.25 -0.76 -7.18
C LYS A 77 -7.73 0.03 -8.38
N HIS A 78 -6.99 1.06 -8.75
CA HIS A 78 -7.27 1.87 -9.92
C HIS A 78 -6.84 1.17 -11.22
N PRO A 79 -7.56 1.41 -12.33
CA PRO A 79 -8.85 2.11 -12.41
C PRO A 79 -9.98 1.29 -11.76
N ILE A 80 -11.01 1.98 -11.23
CA ILE A 80 -12.20 1.29 -10.71
C ILE A 80 -12.91 0.65 -11.90
N GLN A 81 -12.80 -0.67 -12.03
CA GLN A 81 -13.39 -1.44 -13.10
C GLN A 81 -14.67 -2.13 -12.63
N TYR A 82 -15.70 -2.10 -13.47
CA TYR A 82 -16.90 -2.90 -13.33
C TYR A 82 -17.17 -3.58 -14.66
N GLU A 83 -17.16 -4.92 -14.66
CA GLU A 83 -17.18 -5.71 -15.89
C GLU A 83 -16.08 -5.24 -16.87
N ASP A 84 -16.44 -4.85 -18.09
CA ASP A 84 -15.52 -4.34 -19.11
C ASP A 84 -15.43 -2.79 -19.13
N HIS A 85 -15.96 -2.11 -18.10
CA HIS A 85 -16.06 -0.65 -18.05
C HIS A 85 -15.09 -0.03 -17.03
N ASP A 86 -14.33 0.97 -17.48
CA ASP A 86 -13.57 1.86 -16.59
C ASP A 86 -14.48 2.96 -16.04
N ILE A 87 -14.91 2.81 -14.80
CA ILE A 87 -15.84 3.71 -14.12
C ILE A 87 -15.20 5.08 -13.85
N CYS A 88 -13.89 5.13 -13.62
CA CYS A 88 -13.16 6.38 -13.44
C CYS A 88 -13.19 7.22 -14.72
N SER A 89 -12.89 6.60 -15.86
CA SER A 89 -12.93 7.27 -17.17
C SER A 89 -14.35 7.69 -17.56
N LEU A 90 -15.34 6.83 -17.33
CA LEU A 90 -16.75 7.14 -17.61
C LEU A 90 -17.29 8.28 -16.74
N SER A 91 -16.88 8.35 -15.46
CA SER A 91 -17.23 9.45 -14.56
C SER A 91 -16.67 10.78 -15.07
N LYS A 92 -15.36 10.82 -15.40
CA LYS A 92 -14.69 12.02 -15.92
C LYS A 92 -15.29 12.51 -17.24
N ALA A 93 -15.66 11.59 -18.12
CA ALA A 93 -16.28 11.90 -19.41
C ALA A 93 -17.77 12.27 -19.31
N GLY A 94 -18.40 12.15 -18.13
CA GLY A 94 -19.85 12.30 -17.98
C GLY A 94 -20.67 11.20 -18.67
N ALA A 95 -20.02 10.12 -19.10
CA ALA A 95 -20.63 9.03 -19.87
C ALA A 95 -21.47 8.09 -19.00
N LEU A 96 -21.39 8.17 -17.67
CA LEU A 96 -22.30 7.48 -16.74
C LEU A 96 -23.79 7.83 -16.99
N MET A 97 -24.07 8.97 -17.63
CA MET A 97 -25.43 9.32 -18.04
C MET A 97 -25.98 8.42 -19.15
N GLN A 98 -25.15 7.67 -19.86
CA GLN A 98 -25.58 6.74 -20.92
C GLN A 98 -26.10 5.43 -20.33
N PHE A 99 -25.65 5.06 -19.13
CA PHE A 99 -26.06 3.82 -18.46
C PHE A 99 -27.53 3.88 -18.06
N THR A 100 -28.22 2.76 -18.17
CA THR A 100 -29.57 2.57 -17.67
C THR A 100 -29.60 2.59 -16.14
N VAL A 101 -30.77 2.82 -15.54
CA VAL A 101 -30.93 2.77 -14.08
C VAL A 101 -30.52 1.40 -13.54
N LYS A 102 -30.82 0.31 -14.26
CA LYS A 102 -30.46 -1.04 -13.86
C LYS A 102 -28.94 -1.26 -13.80
N GLU A 103 -28.20 -0.78 -14.80
CA GLU A 103 -26.73 -0.87 -14.81
C GLU A 103 -26.12 -0.04 -13.68
N LEU A 104 -26.63 1.17 -13.45
CA LEU A 104 -26.16 2.01 -12.33
C LEU A 104 -26.47 1.39 -10.96
N THR A 105 -27.62 0.73 -10.81
CA THR A 105 -27.94 -0.03 -9.60
C THR A 105 -27.01 -1.22 -9.43
N ALA A 106 -26.73 -1.98 -10.50
CA ALA A 106 -25.82 -3.11 -10.44
C ALA A 106 -24.38 -2.68 -10.08
N VAL A 107 -23.94 -1.52 -10.56
CA VAL A 107 -22.67 -0.90 -10.16
C VAL A 107 -22.72 -0.51 -8.66
N CYS A 108 -23.79 0.16 -8.20
CA CYS A 108 -23.95 0.46 -6.78
C CYS A 108 -23.87 -0.80 -5.92
N ASP A 109 -24.56 -1.87 -6.30
CA ASP A 109 -24.62 -3.12 -5.54
C ASP A 109 -23.25 -3.81 -5.50
N TYR A 110 -22.52 -3.81 -6.62
CA TYR A 110 -21.18 -4.41 -6.70
C TYR A 110 -20.16 -3.72 -5.80
N PHE A 111 -20.22 -2.39 -5.72
CA PHE A 111 -19.35 -1.59 -4.84
C PHE A 111 -19.95 -1.35 -3.45
N GLU A 112 -21.05 -2.03 -3.12
CA GLU A 112 -21.77 -1.91 -1.85
C GLU A 112 -22.11 -0.45 -1.45
N LEU A 113 -22.41 0.38 -2.46
CA LEU A 113 -22.81 1.77 -2.25
C LEU A 113 -24.20 1.85 -1.63
N LEU A 114 -24.42 2.82 -0.74
CA LEU A 114 -25.71 3.07 -0.06
C LEU A 114 -26.76 3.70 -0.99
N CYS A 115 -27.07 3.05 -2.10
CA CYS A 115 -28.09 3.43 -3.07
C CYS A 115 -29.45 2.83 -2.66
N LYS A 116 -30.55 3.60 -2.75
CA LYS A 116 -31.91 3.14 -2.44
C LYS A 116 -32.62 2.65 -3.70
N SER A 117 -33.53 1.68 -3.56
CA SER A 117 -34.32 1.10 -4.66
C SER A 117 -35.29 2.06 -5.37
N GLY A 118 -35.41 3.31 -4.89
CA GLY A 118 -36.19 4.38 -5.52
C GLY A 118 -35.34 5.59 -5.95
N ASP A 119 -34.02 5.49 -5.90
CA ASP A 119 -33.16 6.61 -6.26
C ASP A 119 -33.28 6.93 -7.75
N ARG A 120 -33.39 8.23 -8.03
CA ARG A 120 -33.38 8.74 -9.39
C ARG A 120 -32.01 8.48 -10.02
N LYS A 121 -31.97 8.33 -11.34
CA LYS A 121 -30.74 8.13 -12.11
C LYS A 121 -29.62 9.11 -11.72
N SER A 122 -29.95 10.38 -11.50
CA SER A 122 -28.98 11.41 -11.07
C SER A 122 -28.40 11.16 -9.68
N ALA A 123 -29.17 10.59 -8.76
CA ALA A 123 -28.69 10.24 -7.43
C ALA A 123 -27.71 9.05 -7.50
N LEU A 124 -28.05 8.00 -8.25
CA LEU A 124 -27.15 6.85 -8.49
C LEU A 124 -25.80 7.29 -9.08
N ILE A 125 -25.84 8.13 -10.13
CA ILE A 125 -24.63 8.73 -10.72
C ILE A 125 -23.86 9.56 -9.68
N GLY A 126 -24.56 10.30 -8.82
CA GLY A 126 -23.96 11.06 -7.73
C GLY A 126 -23.19 10.19 -6.73
N HIS A 127 -23.76 9.05 -6.34
CA HIS A 127 -23.09 8.08 -5.46
C HIS A 127 -21.83 7.50 -6.11
N ILE A 128 -21.92 7.06 -7.36
CA ILE A 128 -20.78 6.52 -8.11
C ILE A 128 -19.69 7.60 -8.29
N ASN A 129 -20.07 8.83 -8.61
CA ASN A 129 -19.12 9.93 -8.74
C ASN A 129 -18.44 10.27 -7.40
N ASN A 130 -19.15 10.17 -6.27
CA ASN A 130 -18.54 10.40 -4.97
C ASN A 130 -17.52 9.31 -4.61
N MET A 131 -17.82 8.04 -4.91
CA MET A 131 -16.84 6.96 -4.80
C MET A 131 -15.60 7.23 -5.68
N VAL A 132 -15.80 7.68 -6.91
CA VAL A 132 -14.69 8.02 -7.82
C VAL A 132 -13.91 9.24 -7.33
N LYS A 133 -14.51 10.24 -6.67
CA LYS A 133 -13.76 11.39 -6.11
C LYS A 133 -12.73 11.01 -5.05
N GLU A 134 -12.92 9.87 -4.38
CA GLU A 134 -11.93 9.34 -3.45
C GLU A 134 -10.74 8.71 -4.19
N CYS A 135 -10.86 8.42 -5.49
CA CYS A 135 -9.67 8.19 -6.30
C CYS A 135 -8.90 9.50 -6.45
N GLY A 136 -7.59 9.44 -6.26
CA GLY A 136 -6.67 10.51 -6.68
C GLY A 136 -6.51 10.62 -8.20
N CYS A 137 -7.48 10.08 -8.95
CA CYS A 137 -7.60 10.20 -10.39
C CYS A 137 -8.58 11.34 -10.70
#